data_AF-A0A523ZWU2-F1
#
_entry.id   AF-A0A523ZWU2-F1
#
_cell.length_a   1.000
_cell.length_b   1.000
_cell.length_c   1.000
_cell.angle_alpha   90.00
_cell.angle_beta   90.00
_cell.angle_gamma   90.00
#
_symmetry.space_group_name_H-M   'P 1'
#
loop_
_entity.id
_entity.type
_entity.pdbx_description
1 polymer ?
#
loop_
_entity_poly.entity_id
_entity_poly.type
_entity_poly.pdbx_seq_one_letter_code
_entity_poly.pdbx_strand_id
1 'polypeptide(L)'
;MVDSERVKGLIEEHFMRRPLMRATDVYKLLYQGVFGVGHIMDEAAWERLQEEAGRIDPEDHLWEPLIEEVLTDGSMVRVNLRPFLRCGLSLDSLFKAMKETAALEGVAEDFLRGWRAFNELVEAGIIAVDKESSKGSKENLMRAESDRTITQRL
;
A
#
# COMPACT_ATOMS: atom_id res chain seq x y z
N MET A 1 -0.97 -12.95 14.57
CA MET A 1 0.12 -13.64 13.82
C MET A 1 -0.30 -13.63 12.37
N VAL A 2 0.46 -12.98 11.49
CA VAL A 2 0.14 -12.93 10.06
C VAL A 2 0.25 -14.35 9.48
N ASP A 3 -0.88 -14.86 8.99
CA ASP A 3 -1.00 -16.20 8.42
C ASP A 3 -0.55 -16.16 6.95
N SER A 4 0.45 -16.97 6.60
CA SER A 4 1.04 -17.01 5.25
C SER A 4 -0.01 -17.26 4.17
N GLU A 5 -1.00 -18.12 4.45
CA GLU A 5 -2.03 -18.47 3.48
C GLU A 5 -2.97 -17.29 3.22
N ARG A 6 -3.31 -16.53 4.27
CA ARG A 6 -4.13 -15.32 4.12
C ARG A 6 -3.40 -14.24 3.33
N VAL A 7 -2.09 -14.10 3.55
CA VAL A 7 -1.28 -13.14 2.80
C VAL A 7 -1.26 -13.50 1.32
N LYS A 8 -1.12 -14.78 0.99
CA LYS A 8 -1.18 -15.24 -0.39
C LYS A 8 -2.52 -14.93 -1.03
N GLY A 9 -3.62 -15.25 -0.35
CA GLY A 9 -4.97 -14.93 -0.79
C GLY A 9 -5.17 -13.43 -1.04
N LEU A 10 -4.66 -12.57 -0.14
CA LEU A 10 -4.68 -11.12 -0.32
C LEU A 10 -3.92 -10.70 -1.59
N ILE A 11 -2.69 -11.19 -1.79
CA ILE A 11 -1.88 -10.86 -2.97
C ILE A 11 -2.59 -11.33 -4.25
N GLU A 12 -3.11 -12.55 -4.27
CA GLU A 12 -3.85 -13.10 -5.41
C GLU A 12 -5.08 -12.25 -5.75
N GLU A 13 -5.86 -11.82 -4.75
CA GLU A 13 -7.00 -10.92 -4.96
C GLU A 13 -6.56 -9.62 -5.65
N HIS A 14 -5.46 -9.02 -5.19
CA HIS A 14 -4.93 -7.80 -5.80
C HIS A 14 -4.48 -8.01 -7.25
N PHE A 15 -3.87 -9.16 -7.58
CA PHE A 15 -3.53 -9.53 -8.96
C PHE A 15 -4.76 -9.81 -9.82
N MET A 16 -5.79 -10.46 -9.27
CA MET A 16 -7.05 -10.69 -9.99
C MET A 16 -7.72 -9.36 -10.38
N ARG A 17 -7.73 -8.39 -9.47
CA ARG A 17 -8.27 -7.03 -9.75
C ARG A 17 -7.36 -6.24 -10.69
N ARG A 18 -6.05 -6.52 -10.71
CA ARG A 18 -5.04 -5.77 -11.45
C ARG A 18 -4.05 -6.73 -12.15
N PRO A 19 -4.43 -7.31 -13.31
CA PRO A 19 -3.56 -8.25 -14.01
C PRO A 19 -2.21 -7.67 -14.46
N LEU A 20 -2.10 -6.34 -14.54
CA LEU A 20 -0.87 -5.61 -14.91
C LEU A 20 0.02 -5.23 -13.73
N MET A 21 -0.33 -5.66 -12.51
CA MET A 21 0.39 -5.34 -11.29
C MET A 21 1.83 -5.88 -11.35
N ARG A 22 2.80 -5.04 -10.97
CA ARG A 22 4.23 -5.38 -11.00
C ARG A 22 4.72 -5.75 -9.60
N ALA A 23 5.91 -6.33 -9.51
CA ALA A 23 6.56 -6.61 -8.22
C ALA A 23 6.72 -5.34 -7.35
N THR A 24 6.92 -4.17 -7.96
CA THR A 24 6.93 -2.87 -7.28
C THR A 24 5.60 -2.55 -6.59
N ASP A 25 4.48 -2.95 -7.18
CA ASP A 25 3.15 -2.67 -6.66
C ASP A 25 2.82 -3.60 -5.50
N VAL A 26 3.26 -4.87 -5.57
CA VAL A 26 3.20 -5.80 -4.43
C VAL A 26 4.03 -5.30 -3.26
N TYR A 27 5.24 -4.78 -3.51
CA TYR A 27 6.04 -4.17 -2.47
C TYR A 27 5.27 -3.05 -1.77
N LYS A 28 4.70 -2.12 -2.56
CA LYS A 28 3.92 -0.99 -2.02
C LYS A 28 2.71 -1.45 -1.25
N LEU A 29 1.99 -2.46 -1.75
CA LEU A 29 0.85 -3.08 -1.07
C LEU A 29 1.24 -3.59 0.32
N LEU A 30 2.27 -4.43 0.40
CA LEU A 30 2.75 -5.01 1.65
C LEU A 30 3.31 -3.94 2.60
N TYR A 31 4.02 -2.96 2.05
CA TYR A 31 4.57 -1.85 2.83
C TYR A 31 3.45 -1.01 3.45
N GLN A 32 2.44 -0.62 2.66
CA GLN A 32 1.27 0.11 3.16
C GLN A 32 0.46 -0.71 4.16
N GLY A 33 0.37 -2.03 3.97
CA GLY A 33 -0.28 -2.93 4.93
C GLY A 33 0.40 -2.97 6.29
N VAL A 34 1.75 -2.98 6.31
CA VAL A 34 2.53 -3.13 7.54
C VAL A 34 2.83 -1.78 8.20
N PHE A 35 3.25 -0.78 7.41
CA PHE A 35 3.75 0.51 7.90
C PHE A 35 2.75 1.65 7.71
N GLY A 36 1.59 1.39 7.09
CA GLY A 36 0.54 2.39 6.90
C GLY A 36 0.99 3.59 6.05
N VAL A 37 0.43 4.75 6.40
CA VAL A 37 0.63 6.02 5.68
C VAL A 37 1.73 6.89 6.26
N GLY A 38 2.43 6.45 7.33
CA GLY A 38 3.42 7.29 8.03
C GLY A 38 4.48 7.91 7.12
N HIS A 39 4.96 7.15 6.13
CA HIS A 39 5.96 7.59 5.15
C HIS A 39 5.51 8.77 4.25
N ILE A 40 4.20 9.04 4.13
CA ILE A 40 3.65 10.19 3.38
C ILE A 40 3.06 11.26 4.29
N MET A 41 3.18 11.15 5.61
CA MET A 41 2.57 12.08 6.56
C MET A 41 3.55 13.14 7.06
N ASP A 42 3.97 14.02 6.13
CA ASP A 42 4.74 15.23 6.42
C ASP A 42 3.83 16.47 6.57
N GLU A 43 4.44 17.64 6.77
CA GLU A 43 3.72 18.93 6.92
C GLU A 43 2.84 19.27 5.70
N ALA A 44 3.24 18.82 4.51
CA ALA A 44 2.53 19.05 3.25
C ALA A 44 1.46 17.98 2.95
N ALA A 45 1.28 16.98 3.80
CA ALA A 45 0.38 15.85 3.52
C ALA A 45 -1.08 16.29 3.31
N TRP A 46 -1.54 17.29 4.06
CA TRP A 46 -2.89 17.84 3.90
C TRP A 46 -3.08 18.55 2.56
N GLU A 47 -2.12 19.38 2.15
CA GLU A 47 -2.15 20.08 0.87
C GLU A 47 -2.13 19.08 -0.29
N ARG A 48 -1.26 18.06 -0.22
CA ARG A 48 -1.19 17.00 -1.22
C ARG A 48 -2.50 16.22 -1.35
N LEU A 49 -3.17 15.90 -0.24
CA LEU A 49 -4.48 15.23 -0.27
C LEU A 49 -5.55 16.10 -0.95
N GLN A 50 -5.61 17.40 -0.62
CA GLN A 50 -6.57 18.32 -1.24
C GLN A 50 -6.29 18.49 -2.74
N GLU A 51 -5.02 18.62 -3.12
CA GLU A 51 -4.61 18.72 -4.52
C GLU A 51 -4.97 17.46 -5.31
N GLU A 52 -4.72 16.28 -4.75
CA GLU A 52 -5.10 15.01 -5.39
C GLU A 52 -6.62 14.92 -5.56
N ALA A 53 -7.38 15.23 -4.50
CA ALA A 53 -8.84 15.25 -4.55
C ALA A 53 -9.39 16.24 -5.58
N GLY A 54 -8.74 17.39 -5.77
CA GLY A 54 -9.12 18.39 -6.77
C GLY A 54 -8.76 18.03 -8.21
N ARG A 55 -7.85 17.07 -8.43
CA ARG A 55 -7.39 16.64 -9.77
C ARG A 55 -8.12 15.41 -10.29
N ILE A 56 -8.70 14.59 -9.42
CA ILE A 56 -9.39 13.37 -9.84
C ILE A 56 -10.83 13.66 -10.27
N ASP A 57 -11.29 12.93 -11.29
CA ASP A 57 -12.72 12.84 -11.62
C ASP A 57 -13.35 11.71 -10.78
N PRO A 58 -14.33 12.00 -9.89
CA PRO A 58 -15.02 10.97 -9.11
C PRO A 58 -15.84 9.97 -9.94
N GLU A 59 -16.18 10.33 -11.19
CA GLU A 59 -16.98 9.49 -12.10
C GLU A 59 -16.10 8.55 -12.95
N ASP A 60 -14.78 8.72 -12.91
CA ASP A 60 -13.85 7.77 -13.49
C ASP A 60 -13.77 6.48 -12.64
N HIS A 61 -13.52 5.35 -13.30
CA HIS A 61 -13.24 4.06 -12.64
C HIS A 61 -14.30 3.65 -11.58
N LEU A 62 -15.59 3.72 -11.94
CA LEU A 62 -16.74 3.42 -11.06
C LEU A 62 -16.70 2.06 -10.36
N TRP A 63 -15.90 1.12 -10.87
CA TRP A 63 -15.70 -0.22 -10.31
C TRP A 63 -14.74 -0.25 -9.12
N GLU A 64 -14.01 0.84 -8.83
CA GLU A 64 -13.13 0.92 -7.66
C GLU A 64 -13.94 0.80 -6.35
N PRO A 65 -13.59 -0.14 -5.46
CA PRO A 65 -14.23 -0.22 -4.15
C PRO A 65 -13.83 0.98 -3.28
N LEU A 66 -14.66 1.40 -2.32
CA LEU A 66 -14.31 2.48 -1.40
C LEU A 66 -13.05 2.15 -0.57
N ILE A 67 -12.97 0.90 -0.15
CA ILE A 67 -11.95 0.38 0.76
C ILE A 67 -11.35 -0.88 0.12
N GLU A 68 -10.03 -1.02 0.22
CA GLU A 68 -9.31 -2.25 -0.07
C GLU A 68 -8.50 -2.66 1.14
N GLU A 69 -8.60 -3.92 1.54
CA GLU A 69 -7.73 -4.47 2.57
C GLU A 69 -6.29 -4.47 2.08
N VAL A 70 -5.35 -4.07 2.92
CA VAL A 70 -3.91 -4.18 2.63
C VAL A 70 -3.18 -5.03 3.67
N LEU A 71 -3.89 -5.44 4.72
CA LEU A 71 -3.43 -6.38 5.74
C LEU A 71 -4.54 -7.41 6.03
N THR A 72 -4.14 -8.67 6.21
CA THR A 72 -5.02 -9.84 6.23
C THR A 72 -5.99 -9.95 7.41
N ASP A 73 -5.85 -9.11 8.41
CA ASP A 73 -6.74 -9.05 9.57
C ASP A 73 -7.73 -7.89 9.51
N GLY A 74 -7.75 -7.15 8.40
CA GLY A 74 -8.62 -6.00 8.18
C GLY A 74 -8.26 -4.77 9.02
N SER A 75 -7.17 -4.82 9.81
CA SER A 75 -6.77 -3.68 10.66
C SER A 75 -6.16 -2.52 9.88
N MET A 76 -5.71 -2.77 8.64
CA MET A 76 -5.18 -1.77 7.74
C MET A 76 -5.85 -1.86 6.36
N VAL A 77 -6.31 -0.71 5.87
CA VAL A 77 -6.99 -0.59 4.59
C VAL A 77 -6.50 0.61 3.80
N ARG A 78 -6.58 0.53 2.47
CA ARG A 78 -6.45 1.67 1.56
C ARG A 78 -7.83 2.22 1.24
N VAL A 79 -7.97 3.54 1.31
CA VAL A 79 -9.17 4.25 0.84
C VAL A 79 -8.94 4.72 -0.59
N ASN A 80 -9.84 4.37 -1.51
CA ASN A 80 -9.80 4.88 -2.88
C ASN A 80 -10.52 6.23 -2.94
N LEU A 81 -9.84 7.26 -3.43
CA LEU A 81 -10.30 8.63 -3.32
C LEU A 81 -11.51 8.94 -4.22
N ARG A 82 -11.61 8.33 -5.41
CA ARG A 82 -12.78 8.50 -6.31
C ARG A 82 -14.10 8.09 -5.66
N PRO A 83 -14.29 6.82 -5.21
CA PRO A 83 -15.51 6.45 -4.49
C PRO A 83 -15.70 7.23 -3.19
N PHE A 84 -14.62 7.63 -2.51
CA PHE A 84 -14.71 8.46 -1.30
C PHE A 84 -15.37 9.82 -1.58
N LEU A 85 -14.93 10.52 -2.62
CA LEU A 85 -15.50 11.80 -3.04
C LEU A 85 -16.92 11.64 -3.58
N ARG A 86 -17.18 10.60 -4.39
CA ARG A 86 -18.51 10.30 -4.94
C ARG A 86 -19.55 10.06 -3.85
N CYS A 87 -19.15 9.46 -2.73
CA CYS A 87 -20.00 9.27 -1.56
C CYS A 87 -20.19 10.56 -0.72
N GLY A 88 -19.56 11.68 -1.09
CA GLY A 88 -19.66 12.95 -0.35
C GLY A 88 -18.97 12.91 1.01
N LEU A 89 -17.97 12.05 1.20
CA LEU A 89 -17.25 11.90 2.47
C LEU A 89 -16.23 13.04 2.67
N SER A 90 -15.97 13.38 3.94
CA SER A 90 -15.13 14.53 4.32
C SER A 90 -13.63 14.20 4.24
N LEU A 91 -12.88 15.01 3.47
CA LEU A 91 -11.41 14.93 3.42
C LEU A 91 -10.77 15.18 4.79
N ASP A 92 -11.31 16.07 5.61
CA ASP A 92 -10.83 16.28 6.98
C ASP A 92 -10.93 15.01 7.83
N SER A 93 -12.02 14.26 7.68
CA SER A 93 -12.22 12.99 8.37
C SER A 93 -11.24 11.92 7.89
N LEU A 94 -11.00 11.85 6.58
CA LEU A 94 -9.97 10.97 6.00
C LEU A 94 -8.58 11.34 6.52
N PHE A 95 -8.23 12.61 6.51
CA PHE A 95 -6.92 13.08 6.97
C PHE A 95 -6.71 12.86 8.47
N LYS A 96 -7.78 12.98 9.28
CA LYS A 96 -7.74 12.60 10.69
C LYS A 96 -7.42 11.11 10.85
N ALA A 97 -8.10 10.24 10.11
CA ALA A 97 -7.81 8.80 10.13
C ALA A 97 -6.38 8.49 9.65
N MET A 98 -5.88 9.19 8.63
CA MET A 98 -4.49 9.08 8.18
C MET A 98 -3.51 9.45 9.29
N LYS A 99 -3.74 10.53 10.04
CA LYS A 99 -2.89 10.93 11.18
C LYS A 99 -2.89 9.90 12.31
N GLU A 100 -4.06 9.35 12.64
CA GLU A 100 -4.17 8.30 13.67
C GLU A 100 -3.42 7.03 13.22
N THR A 101 -3.54 6.66 11.94
CA THR A 101 -2.86 5.51 11.35
C THR A 101 -1.35 5.71 11.26
N ALA A 102 -0.88 6.94 10.99
CA ALA A 102 0.54 7.27 10.88
C ALA A 102 1.32 7.09 12.18
N ALA A 103 0.64 7.10 13.33
CA ALA A 103 1.23 6.84 14.63
C ALA A 103 1.45 5.34 14.92
N LEU A 104 0.94 4.46 14.05
CA LEU A 104 1.14 3.01 14.20
C LEU A 104 2.52 2.62 13.67
N GLU A 105 3.24 1.83 14.46
CA GLU A 105 4.50 1.25 14.04
C GLU A 105 4.29 -0.12 13.39
N GLY A 106 4.82 -0.29 12.19
CA GLY A 106 4.84 -1.58 11.51
C GLY A 106 5.97 -2.48 11.99
N VAL A 107 5.74 -3.80 11.96
CA VAL A 107 6.77 -4.79 12.31
C VAL A 107 7.46 -5.26 11.03
N ALA A 108 8.76 -4.97 10.90
CA ALA A 108 9.53 -5.36 9.71
C ALA A 108 9.51 -6.87 9.42
N GLU A 109 9.36 -7.71 10.45
CA GLU A 109 9.20 -9.15 10.27
C GLU A 109 7.90 -9.51 9.52
N ASP A 110 6.80 -8.79 9.77
CA ASP A 110 5.53 -9.02 9.07
C ASP A 110 5.66 -8.65 7.58
N PHE A 111 6.39 -7.57 7.27
CA PHE A 111 6.71 -7.25 5.88
C PHE A 111 7.55 -8.35 5.21
N LEU A 112 8.58 -8.86 5.88
CA LEU A 112 9.42 -9.94 5.35
C LEU A 112 8.64 -11.24 5.16
N ARG A 113 7.69 -11.56 6.03
CA ARG A 113 6.75 -12.67 5.87
C ARG A 113 5.88 -12.46 4.64
N GLY A 114 5.32 -11.25 4.48
CA GLY A 114 4.58 -10.83 3.30
C GLY A 114 5.34 -11.06 2.01
N TRP A 115 6.59 -10.59 1.99
CA TRP A 115 7.46 -10.72 0.83
C TRP A 115 7.84 -12.16 0.50
N ARG A 116 8.06 -13.01 1.52
CA ARG A 116 8.30 -14.44 1.31
C ARG A 116 7.10 -15.12 0.66
N ALA A 117 5.89 -14.84 1.15
CA ALA A 117 4.65 -15.36 0.56
C ALA A 117 4.50 -14.95 -0.92
N PHE A 118 4.82 -13.70 -1.27
CA PHE A 118 4.85 -13.26 -2.66
C PHE A 118 5.84 -14.06 -3.52
N ASN A 119 7.08 -14.23 -3.04
CA ASN A 119 8.09 -15.01 -3.77
C ASN A 119 7.63 -16.46 -4.00
N GLU A 120 7.00 -17.10 -3.02
CA GLU A 120 6.45 -18.46 -3.15
C GLU A 120 5.38 -18.54 -4.27
N LEU A 121 4.51 -17.53 -4.39
CA LEU A 121 3.51 -17.47 -5.47
C LEU A 121 4.14 -17.32 -6.86
N VAL A 122 5.23 -16.55 -6.95
CA VAL A 122 5.99 -16.37 -8.20
C VAL A 122 6.72 -17.65 -8.58
N GLU A 123 7.35 -18.34 -7.61
CA GLU A 123 8.05 -19.60 -7.82
C GLU A 123 7.08 -20.73 -8.21
N ALA A 124 5.88 -20.75 -7.65
CA ALA A 124 4.81 -21.67 -8.01
C ALA A 124 4.17 -21.37 -9.39
N GLY A 125 4.49 -20.23 -10.02
CA GLY A 125 3.91 -19.81 -11.30
C GLY A 125 2.44 -19.39 -11.22
N ILE A 126 1.92 -19.18 -10.00
CA ILE A 126 0.55 -18.68 -9.76
C ILE A 126 0.46 -17.21 -10.20
N ILE A 127 1.53 -16.45 -9.97
CA ILE A 127 1.64 -15.06 -10.37
C ILE A 127 2.80 -14.89 -11.35
N ALA A 128 2.49 -14.29 -12.51
CA ALA A 128 3.49 -13.89 -13.48
C ALA A 128 3.93 -12.44 -13.22
N VAL A 129 5.17 -12.26 -12.75
CA VAL A 129 5.83 -10.96 -12.72
C VAL A 129 7.12 -11.01 -13.53
N ASP A 130 7.50 -9.88 -14.12
CA ASP A 130 8.81 -9.73 -14.73
C ASP A 130 9.91 -9.90 -13.67
N LYS A 131 10.78 -10.90 -13.86
CA LYS A 131 11.82 -11.30 -12.90
C LYS A 131 12.88 -10.22 -12.69
N GLU A 132 13.07 -9.29 -13.61
CA GLU A 132 13.98 -8.14 -13.41
C GLU A 132 13.44 -7.15 -12.37
N SER A 133 12.11 -7.04 -12.25
CA SER A 133 11.47 -6.10 -11.33
C SER A 133 11.58 -6.53 -9.86
N SER A 134 11.70 -7.83 -9.56
CA SER A 134 11.67 -8.32 -8.17
C SER A 134 12.98 -8.09 -7.40
N LYS A 135 14.14 -8.15 -8.07
CA LYS A 135 15.46 -7.84 -7.46
C LYS A 135 15.69 -6.34 -7.34
N GLY A 136 15.43 -5.57 -8.40
CA GLY A 136 15.65 -4.11 -8.41
C GLY A 136 14.72 -3.33 -7.48
N SER A 137 13.50 -3.80 -7.24
CA SER A 137 12.54 -3.09 -6.37
C SER A 137 12.94 -3.10 -4.90
N LYS A 138 13.54 -4.20 -4.41
CA LYS A 138 14.04 -4.29 -3.03
C LYS A 138 15.20 -3.32 -2.80
N GLU A 139 16.19 -3.33 -3.69
CA GLU A 139 17.41 -2.52 -3.54
C GLU A 139 17.15 -1.03 -3.76
N ASN A 140 16.37 -0.65 -4.79
CA ASN A 140 16.08 0.76 -5.07
C ASN A 140 15.19 1.40 -4.01
N LEU A 141 14.21 0.65 -3.46
CA LEU A 141 13.31 1.19 -2.45
C LEU A 141 13.92 1.15 -1.05
N MET A 142 14.71 0.12 -0.68
CA MET A 142 15.50 0.15 0.55
C MET A 142 16.53 1.30 0.55
N ARG A 143 17.10 1.64 -0.61
CA ARG A 143 18.02 2.79 -0.74
C ARG A 143 17.29 4.13 -0.59
N ALA A 144 16.11 4.28 -1.21
CA ALA A 144 15.27 5.47 -1.08
C ALA A 144 14.78 5.71 0.37
N GLU A 145 14.49 4.64 1.11
CA GLU A 145 14.09 4.70 2.51
C GLU A 145 15.30 4.90 3.45
N SER A 146 16.45 4.27 3.16
CA SER A 146 17.68 4.43 3.96
C SER A 146 18.29 5.83 3.86
N ASP A 147 18.20 6.48 2.69
CA ASP A 147 18.66 7.86 2.52
C ASP A 147 17.82 8.87 3.35
N ARG A 148 16.57 8.54 3.71
CA ARG A 148 15.71 9.40 4.55
C ARG A 148 15.84 9.09 6.05
N THR A 149 16.10 7.85 6.43
CA THR A 149 16.37 7.47 7.84
C THR A 149 17.65 8.12 8.37
N ILE A 150 18.64 8.38 7.50
CA ILE A 150 19.85 9.13 7.88
C ILE A 150 19.53 10.62 8.12
N THR A 151 18.56 11.19 7.40
CA THR A 151 18.15 12.60 7.58
C THR A 151 17.32 12.82 8.84
N GLN A 152 16.68 11.79 9.41
CA GLN A 152 15.91 11.89 10.67
C GLN A 152 16.74 11.67 11.95
N ARG A 153 18.06 11.49 11.85
CA ARG A 153 18.98 11.31 13.00
C ARG A 153 20.04 12.41 13.16
N LEU A 154 19.81 13.59 12.57
CA LEU A 154 20.59 14.81 12.83
C LEU A 154 19.67 15.91 13.35
#